data_AF-A0AAU1YBZ5-F1
#
_entry.id   AF-A0AAU1YBZ5-F1
#
_cell.length_a   1.000
_cell.length_b   1.000
_cell.length_c   1.000
_cell.angle_alpha   90.00
_cell.angle_beta   90.00
_cell.angle_gamma   90.00
#
_symmetry.space_group_name_H-M   'P 1'
#
loop_
_entity.id
_entity.type
_entity.pdbx_description
1 polymer ?
#
loop_
_entity_poly.entity_id
_entity_poly.type
_entity_poly.pdbx_seq_one_letter_code
_entity_poly.pdbx_strand_id
1 'polypeptide(L)'
;MTSGCLRPAPQNDKPADAIPAPALPGDKVVFCLDISSSYDDSHRRAAQQTVADALPHLVRPGRGTHDVYVYEISENSYGRPPLLTLTVPALREKPAASLESAPPLQGGALTEQLEKIVDKWEDERRDARRGARVEAEKVRDLRLGTREGTDIGGCLENAAEQFRDHKGDRRLVIASDLRVHGVQQLAAARLNGVTVDVIEFACTQARTCDALRRTWTKRFDALGARSVNITRPGVSAALFGSEAEDK
;
A
#
# COMPACT_ATOMS: atom_id res chain seq x y z
N MET A 1 5.60 39.62 65.35
CA MET A 1 6.51 39.10 64.31
C MET A 1 5.76 38.03 63.52
N THR A 2 5.11 38.41 62.43
CA THR A 2 4.35 37.52 61.56
C THR A 2 5.22 37.14 60.38
N SER A 3 5.84 35.96 60.43
CA SER A 3 6.55 35.38 59.29
C SER A 3 5.56 35.06 58.17
N GLY A 4 5.60 35.84 57.10
CA GLY A 4 4.87 35.57 55.86
C GLY A 4 5.61 34.51 55.04
N CYS A 5 4.95 33.38 54.79
CA CYS A 5 5.41 32.37 53.83
C CYS A 5 5.17 32.88 52.40
N LEU A 6 6.24 33.31 51.72
CA LEU A 6 6.24 33.56 50.28
C LEU A 6 6.03 32.23 49.55
N ARG A 7 4.87 32.06 48.90
CA ARG A 7 4.64 30.97 47.96
C ARG A 7 5.49 31.21 46.69
N PRO A 8 6.27 30.22 46.22
CA PRO A 8 6.98 30.35 44.95
C PRO A 8 5.98 30.50 43.80
N ALA A 9 6.32 31.36 42.84
CA ALA A 9 5.53 31.56 41.63
C ALA A 9 5.41 30.24 40.84
N PRO A 10 4.23 29.94 40.26
CA PRO A 10 4.08 28.76 39.42
C PRO A 10 5.06 28.84 38.24
N GLN A 11 5.91 27.83 38.10
CA GLN A 11 6.75 27.69 36.92
C GLN A 11 5.83 27.35 35.74
N ASN A 12 5.88 28.19 34.70
CA ASN A 12 5.26 27.90 33.40
C ASN A 12 6.06 26.78 32.74
N ASP A 13 5.76 25.54 33.10
CA ASP A 13 6.22 24.39 32.34
C ASP A 13 5.53 24.42 30.99
N LYS A 14 6.23 24.96 30.00
CA LYS A 14 5.85 24.87 28.59
C LYS A 14 5.56 23.39 28.33
N PRO A 15 4.37 23.01 27.84
CA PRO A 15 4.07 21.61 27.56
C PRO A 15 5.19 21.08 26.68
N ALA A 16 5.93 20.10 27.20
CA ALA A 16 7.03 19.50 26.49
C ALA A 16 6.43 18.94 25.19
N ASP A 17 6.90 19.43 24.04
CA ASP A 17 6.56 18.87 22.75
C ASP A 17 6.89 17.38 22.80
N ALA A 18 5.87 16.54 22.97
CA ALA A 18 6.07 15.11 23.05
C ALA A 18 6.74 14.68 21.74
N ILE A 19 7.97 14.15 21.85
CA ILE A 19 8.70 13.68 20.69
C ILE A 19 7.82 12.62 20.02
N PRO A 20 7.39 12.82 18.77
CA PRO A 20 6.50 11.88 18.10
C PRO A 20 7.19 10.51 18.03
N ALA A 21 6.41 9.46 18.22
CA ALA A 21 6.90 8.09 18.04
C ALA A 21 7.55 7.95 16.65
N PRO A 22 8.64 7.18 16.51
CA PRO A 22 9.25 6.97 15.21
C PRO A 22 8.24 6.33 14.26
N ALA A 23 8.15 6.87 13.04
CA ALA A 23 7.27 6.31 12.02
C ALA A 23 7.62 4.84 11.76
N LEU A 24 6.60 4.00 11.63
CA LEU A 24 6.78 2.63 11.16
C LEU A 24 7.31 2.66 9.72
N PRO A 25 8.07 1.65 9.28
CA PRO A 25 8.44 1.53 7.87
C PRO A 25 7.19 1.61 6.98
N GLY A 26 7.30 2.33 5.87
CA GLY A 26 6.30 2.28 4.81
C GLY A 26 6.28 0.89 4.17
N ASP A 27 5.32 0.68 3.28
CA ASP A 27 5.13 -0.62 2.63
C ASP A 27 6.02 -0.75 1.40
N LYS A 28 6.28 -1.99 1.02
CA LYS A 28 6.80 -2.32 -0.30
C LYS A 28 5.75 -3.07 -1.11
N VAL A 29 5.39 -2.51 -2.26
CA VAL A 29 4.39 -3.06 -3.17
C VAL A 29 5.04 -3.44 -4.50
N VAL A 30 4.75 -4.63 -4.98
CA VAL A 30 5.13 -5.08 -6.33
C VAL A 30 3.87 -5.32 -7.12
N PHE A 31 3.72 -4.65 -8.25
CA PHE A 31 2.60 -4.76 -9.16
C PHE A 31 3.05 -5.39 -10.47
N CYS A 32 2.47 -6.52 -10.83
CA CYS A 32 2.75 -7.21 -12.09
C CYS A 32 1.54 -7.15 -13.02
N LEU A 33 1.77 -6.71 -14.25
CA LEU A 33 0.77 -6.56 -15.30
C LEU A 33 0.98 -7.61 -16.38
N ASP A 34 0.03 -8.54 -16.52
CA ASP A 34 -0.01 -9.47 -17.65
C ASP A 34 -0.26 -8.73 -18.95
N ILE A 35 0.68 -8.85 -19.89
CA ILE A 35 0.59 -8.27 -21.23
C ILE A 35 0.41 -9.34 -22.30
N SER A 36 0.11 -10.58 -21.90
CA SER A 36 -0.17 -11.68 -22.82
C SER A 36 -1.44 -11.42 -23.63
N SER A 37 -1.59 -12.14 -24.73
CA SER A 37 -2.79 -12.11 -25.56
C SER A 37 -4.03 -12.74 -24.90
N SER A 38 -3.87 -13.57 -23.85
CA SER A 38 -5.01 -14.14 -23.12
C SER A 38 -5.62 -13.16 -22.11
N TYR A 39 -4.85 -12.16 -21.70
CA TYR A 39 -5.31 -11.04 -20.88
C TYR A 39 -5.47 -9.79 -21.73
N ASP A 40 -6.67 -9.63 -22.31
CA ASP A 40 -6.92 -8.59 -23.31
C ASP A 40 -6.70 -7.15 -22.79
N ASP A 41 -6.58 -6.24 -23.74
CA ASP A 41 -6.26 -4.84 -23.50
C ASP A 41 -7.26 -4.11 -22.61
N SER A 42 -8.55 -4.47 -22.69
CA SER A 42 -9.59 -3.85 -21.87
C SER A 42 -9.44 -4.25 -20.40
N HIS A 43 -9.13 -5.53 -20.14
CA HIS A 43 -8.86 -6.02 -18.79
C HIS A 43 -7.58 -5.43 -18.21
N ARG A 44 -6.51 -5.31 -19.02
CA ARG A 44 -5.27 -4.63 -18.61
C ARG A 44 -5.52 -3.20 -18.18
N ARG A 45 -6.21 -2.41 -19.00
CA ARG A 45 -6.53 -1.01 -18.66
C ARG A 45 -7.38 -0.92 -17.40
N ALA A 46 -8.36 -1.79 -17.24
CA ALA A 46 -9.20 -1.83 -16.04
C ALA A 46 -8.37 -2.17 -14.78
N ALA A 47 -7.41 -3.10 -14.88
CA ALA A 47 -6.53 -3.42 -13.77
C ALA A 47 -5.52 -2.29 -13.46
N GLN A 48 -4.92 -1.67 -14.48
CA GLN A 48 -4.08 -0.48 -14.34
C GLN A 48 -4.84 0.63 -13.61
N GLN A 49 -6.08 0.92 -14.02
CA GLN A 49 -6.94 1.90 -13.39
C GLN A 49 -7.23 1.52 -11.93
N THR A 50 -7.53 0.24 -11.66
CA THR A 50 -7.81 -0.25 -10.30
C THR A 50 -6.62 -0.01 -9.37
N VAL A 51 -5.40 -0.29 -9.82
CA VAL A 51 -4.18 -0.04 -9.03
C VAL A 51 -3.92 1.45 -8.87
N ALA A 52 -4.05 2.24 -9.93
CA ALA A 52 -3.88 3.69 -9.87
C ALA A 52 -4.85 4.33 -8.87
N ASP A 53 -6.12 3.91 -8.88
CA ASP A 53 -7.13 4.37 -7.93
C ASP A 53 -6.86 3.90 -6.50
N ALA A 54 -6.13 2.79 -6.34
CA ALA A 54 -5.76 2.27 -5.04
C ALA A 54 -4.58 3.04 -4.40
N LEU A 55 -3.62 3.56 -5.18
CA LEU A 55 -2.39 4.16 -4.64
C LEU A 55 -2.60 5.26 -3.57
N PRO A 56 -3.57 6.18 -3.69
CA PRO A 56 -3.82 7.18 -2.64
C PRO A 56 -4.22 6.58 -1.28
N HIS A 57 -4.68 5.33 -1.23
CA HIS A 57 -5.00 4.61 0.00
C HIS A 57 -3.78 4.03 0.71
N LEU A 58 -2.60 4.01 0.07
CA LEU A 58 -1.35 3.66 0.76
C LEU A 58 -0.94 4.73 1.77
N VAL A 59 -1.34 5.99 1.56
CA VAL A 59 -1.07 7.11 2.49
C VAL A 59 -1.84 6.88 3.80
N ARG A 60 -1.13 6.34 4.80
CA ARG A 60 -1.68 5.97 6.11
C ARG A 60 -0.92 6.68 7.23
N PRO A 61 -1.61 7.13 8.30
CA PRO A 61 -0.96 7.76 9.44
C PRO A 61 0.11 6.84 10.06
N GLY A 62 1.20 7.44 10.55
CA GLY A 62 2.26 6.74 11.27
C GLY A 62 3.18 5.88 10.38
N ARG A 63 3.00 5.92 9.06
CA ARG A 63 3.80 5.15 8.09
C ARG A 63 4.80 6.04 7.36
N GLY A 64 6.00 5.49 7.16
CA GLY A 64 7.01 6.06 6.27
C GLY A 64 6.60 5.96 4.80
N THR A 65 7.49 6.41 3.92
CA THR A 65 7.31 6.37 2.47
C THR A 65 7.13 4.94 1.95
N HIS A 66 6.21 4.74 1.01
CA HIS A 66 5.97 3.44 0.39
C HIS A 66 6.64 3.37 -0.99
N ASP A 67 7.28 2.24 -1.28
CA ASP A 67 7.89 1.96 -2.59
C ASP A 67 6.98 1.05 -3.40
N VAL A 68 6.69 1.44 -4.64
CA VAL A 68 5.89 0.62 -5.57
C VAL A 68 6.69 0.34 -6.83
N TYR A 69 6.81 -0.94 -7.18
CA TYR A 69 7.51 -1.40 -8.38
C TYR A 69 6.51 -2.02 -9.35
N VAL A 70 6.52 -1.57 -10.60
CA VAL A 70 5.63 -2.08 -11.65
C VAL A 70 6.42 -2.94 -12.64
N TYR A 71 5.96 -4.15 -12.90
CA TYR A 71 6.56 -5.11 -13.82
C TYR A 71 5.55 -5.57 -14.87
N GLU A 72 6.05 -6.03 -16.02
CA GLU A 72 5.29 -6.81 -16.99
C GLU A 72 5.39 -8.31 -16.69
N ILE A 73 4.30 -9.03 -16.91
CA ILE A 73 4.29 -10.48 -17.09
C ILE A 73 4.20 -10.75 -18.60
N SER A 74 5.28 -11.31 -19.14
CA SER A 74 5.38 -11.83 -20.50
C SER A 74 6.37 -12.99 -20.50
N GLU A 75 6.52 -13.74 -21.60
CA GLU A 75 7.51 -14.81 -21.66
C GLU A 75 8.92 -14.37 -21.19
N ASN A 76 9.55 -15.18 -20.34
CA ASN A 76 10.87 -14.95 -19.75
C ASN A 76 11.01 -13.55 -19.09
N SER A 77 10.11 -13.25 -18.14
CA SER A 77 10.03 -11.95 -17.46
C SER A 77 10.90 -11.84 -16.20
N TYR A 78 11.56 -12.93 -15.81
CA TYR A 78 12.47 -12.98 -14.66
C TYR A 78 13.66 -12.02 -14.80
N GLY A 79 14.06 -11.38 -13.70
CA GLY A 79 15.29 -10.57 -13.63
C GLY A 79 15.26 -9.26 -14.43
N ARG A 80 14.12 -8.91 -15.05
CA ARG A 80 13.97 -7.62 -15.75
C ARG A 80 13.89 -6.48 -14.74
N PRO A 81 14.37 -5.27 -15.09
CA PRO A 81 14.13 -4.10 -14.26
C PRO A 81 12.64 -3.73 -14.23
N PRO A 82 12.16 -3.04 -13.19
CA PRO A 82 10.78 -2.54 -13.16
C PRO A 82 10.55 -1.53 -14.29
N LEU A 83 9.35 -1.55 -14.87
CA LEU A 83 8.87 -0.55 -15.83
C LEU A 83 8.72 0.83 -15.18
N LEU A 84 8.25 0.85 -13.94
CA LEU A 84 8.08 2.05 -13.13
C LEU A 84 8.50 1.75 -11.69
N THR A 85 9.15 2.73 -11.07
CA THR A 85 9.35 2.81 -9.63
C THR A 85 8.65 4.07 -9.15
N LEU A 86 7.72 3.92 -8.21
CA LEU A 86 6.91 5.01 -7.66
C LEU A 86 7.17 5.13 -6.16
N THR A 87 6.97 6.34 -5.66
CA THR A 87 7.21 6.67 -4.26
C THR A 87 5.96 7.36 -3.69
N VAL A 88 5.21 6.65 -2.85
CA VAL A 88 4.04 7.23 -2.18
C VAL A 88 4.47 7.92 -0.89
N PRO A 89 4.16 9.23 -0.70
CA PRO A 89 4.65 9.98 0.45
C PRO A 89 4.24 9.39 1.80
N ALA A 90 5.14 9.51 2.78
CA ALA A 90 4.85 9.23 4.19
C ALA A 90 3.75 10.15 4.74
N LEU A 91 3.06 9.70 5.79
CA LEU A 91 2.15 10.53 6.57
C LEU A 91 2.43 10.32 8.06
N ARG A 92 2.70 11.41 8.78
CA ARG A 92 2.94 11.36 10.22
C ARG A 92 1.71 10.85 10.96
N GLU A 93 1.92 10.28 12.14
CA GLU A 93 0.84 9.85 13.03
C GLU A 93 -0.12 11.02 13.31
N LYS A 94 -1.42 10.72 13.39
CA LYS A 94 -2.39 11.75 13.72
C LYS A 94 -2.14 12.20 15.16
N PRO A 95 -2.01 13.51 15.43
CA PRO A 95 -1.89 13.99 16.80
C PRO A 95 -3.06 13.47 17.64
N ALA A 96 -2.78 12.82 18.76
CA ALA A 96 -3.82 12.38 19.68
C ALA A 96 -4.49 13.62 20.28
N ALA A 97 -5.81 13.73 20.12
CA ALA A 97 -6.60 14.77 20.77
C ALA A 97 -6.79 14.43 22.26
N SER A 98 -5.72 14.41 23.05
CA SER A 98 -5.86 14.25 24.50
C SER A 98 -6.14 15.60 25.14
N LEU A 99 -7.43 15.90 25.29
CA LEU A 99 -7.94 16.99 26.14
C LEU A 99 -8.24 16.50 27.58
N GLU A 100 -8.15 15.19 27.85
CA GLU A 100 -8.67 14.57 29.07
C GLU A 100 -7.95 15.00 30.35
N SER A 101 -6.78 15.62 30.26
CA SER A 101 -5.98 16.07 31.40
C SER A 101 -5.79 17.58 31.50
N ALA A 102 -6.44 18.37 30.64
CA ALA A 102 -6.33 19.83 30.68
C ALA A 102 -7.16 20.46 31.81
N PRO A 103 -6.59 21.35 32.66
CA PRO A 103 -7.36 22.08 33.67
C PRO A 103 -8.49 22.91 33.02
N PRO A 104 -9.70 22.93 33.61
CA PRO A 104 -10.89 23.57 33.01
C PRO A 104 -10.74 25.08 32.75
N LEU A 105 -9.76 25.75 33.36
CA LEU A 105 -9.52 27.19 33.21
C LEU A 105 -8.58 27.56 32.05
N GLN A 106 -7.98 26.59 31.35
CA GLN A 106 -7.12 26.82 30.17
C GLN A 106 -7.80 26.50 28.83
N GLY A 107 -9.09 26.14 28.85
CA GLY A 107 -9.80 25.52 27.74
C GLY A 107 -9.71 26.26 26.40
N GLY A 108 -9.82 27.59 26.38
CA GLY A 108 -9.85 28.36 25.13
C GLY A 108 -8.54 28.30 24.32
N ALA A 109 -7.43 28.74 24.92
CA ALA A 109 -6.15 28.80 24.23
C ALA A 109 -5.59 27.40 23.87
N LEU A 110 -5.84 26.39 24.70
CA LEU A 110 -5.45 25.02 24.40
C LEU A 110 -6.26 24.44 23.23
N THR A 111 -7.56 24.73 23.18
CA THR A 111 -8.41 24.29 22.06
C THR A 111 -7.93 24.89 20.74
N GLU A 112 -7.65 26.20 20.70
CA GLU A 112 -7.11 26.86 19.49
C GLU A 112 -5.77 26.27 19.03
N GLN A 113 -4.89 25.88 19.96
CA GLN A 113 -3.62 25.24 19.61
C GLN A 113 -3.82 23.83 19.06
N LEU A 114 -4.72 23.05 19.66
CA LEU A 114 -5.04 21.70 19.19
C LEU A 114 -5.68 21.73 17.81
N GLU A 115 -6.62 22.65 17.57
CA GLU A 115 -7.24 22.89 16.26
C GLU A 115 -6.17 23.17 15.20
N LYS A 116 -5.24 24.09 15.46
CA LYS A 116 -4.13 24.39 14.53
C LYS A 116 -3.24 23.18 14.23
N ILE A 117 -2.99 22.33 15.23
CA ILE A 117 -2.19 21.11 15.05
C ILE A 117 -2.93 20.09 14.18
N VAL A 118 -4.23 19.92 14.41
CA VAL A 118 -5.09 19.04 13.61
C VAL A 118 -5.21 19.57 12.18
N ASP A 119 -5.46 20.86 11.99
CA ASP A 119 -5.55 21.50 10.68
C ASP A 119 -4.26 21.30 9.87
N LYS A 120 -3.10 21.55 10.50
CA LYS A 120 -1.79 21.31 9.88
C LYS A 120 -1.60 19.84 9.51
N TRP A 121 -2.08 18.90 10.31
CA TRP A 121 -2.00 17.49 9.98
C TRP A 121 -2.92 17.11 8.80
N GLU A 122 -4.14 17.66 8.74
CA GLU A 122 -5.04 17.44 7.60
C GLU A 122 -4.46 18.04 6.30
N ASP A 123 -3.75 19.18 6.38
CA ASP A 123 -2.99 19.73 5.26
C ASP A 123 -1.93 18.74 4.76
N GLU A 124 -1.10 18.22 5.66
CA GLU A 124 -0.07 17.22 5.33
C GLU A 124 -0.68 15.94 4.72
N ARG A 125 -1.82 15.47 5.23
CA ARG A 125 -2.57 14.34 4.66
C ARG A 125 -3.07 14.63 3.26
N ARG A 126 -3.64 15.81 3.02
CA ARG A 126 -4.09 16.23 1.69
C ARG A 126 -2.91 16.30 0.72
N ASP A 127 -1.77 16.82 1.16
CA ASP A 127 -0.57 16.95 0.35
C ASP A 127 0.01 15.58 -0.03
N ALA A 128 0.15 14.68 0.94
CA ALA A 128 0.60 13.31 0.70
C ALA A 128 -0.32 12.56 -0.27
N ARG A 129 -1.65 12.70 -0.12
CA ARG A 129 -2.63 12.12 -1.06
C ARG A 129 -2.56 12.72 -2.45
N ARG A 130 -2.29 14.02 -2.59
CA ARG A 130 -2.06 14.64 -3.91
C ARG A 130 -0.79 14.09 -4.55
N GLY A 131 0.30 13.92 -3.78
CA GLY A 131 1.52 13.27 -4.27
C GLY A 131 1.27 11.85 -4.76
N ALA A 132 0.53 11.04 -3.99
CA ALA A 132 0.14 9.70 -4.38
C ALA A 132 -0.69 9.66 -5.68
N ARG A 133 -1.56 10.65 -5.90
CA ARG A 133 -2.33 10.78 -7.15
C ARG A 133 -1.44 11.10 -8.35
N VAL A 134 -0.40 11.92 -8.17
CA VAL A 134 0.58 12.20 -9.23
C VAL A 134 1.29 10.91 -9.64
N GLU A 135 1.69 10.07 -8.67
CA GLU A 135 2.26 8.75 -8.97
C GLU A 135 1.25 7.81 -9.65
N ALA A 136 -0.03 7.90 -9.28
CA ALA A 136 -1.11 7.14 -9.92
C ALA A 136 -1.30 7.48 -11.39
N GLU A 137 -1.15 8.74 -11.79
CA GLU A 137 -1.23 9.11 -13.21
C GLU A 137 -0.13 8.43 -14.03
N LYS A 138 1.08 8.23 -13.47
CA LYS A 138 2.15 7.49 -14.16
C LYS A 138 1.74 6.04 -14.47
N VAL A 139 0.97 5.40 -13.58
CA VAL A 139 0.43 4.04 -13.81
C VAL A 139 -0.63 4.06 -14.90
N ARG A 140 -1.51 5.08 -14.93
CA ARG A 140 -2.55 5.22 -15.97
C ARG A 140 -1.97 5.50 -17.35
N ASP A 141 -0.91 6.29 -17.40
CA ASP A 141 -0.22 6.67 -18.63
C ASP A 141 0.67 5.56 -19.20
N LEU A 142 0.94 4.51 -18.42
CA LEU A 142 1.77 3.39 -18.85
C LEU A 142 1.17 2.71 -20.09
N ARG A 143 1.90 2.81 -21.20
CA ARG A 143 1.54 2.19 -22.48
C ARG A 143 2.15 0.80 -22.55
N LEU A 144 1.31 -0.22 -22.52
CA LEU A 144 1.71 -1.61 -22.61
C LEU A 144 1.48 -2.14 -24.03
N GLY A 145 2.45 -2.90 -24.55
CA GLY A 145 2.25 -3.71 -25.75
C GLY A 145 1.45 -4.97 -25.44
N THR A 146 1.21 -5.78 -26.46
CA THR A 146 0.77 -7.18 -26.28
C THR A 146 1.93 -8.08 -26.67
N ARG A 147 2.16 -9.14 -25.89
CA ARG A 147 3.19 -10.15 -26.14
C ARG A 147 2.61 -11.55 -26.03
N GLU A 148 3.41 -12.54 -26.39
CA GLU A 148 3.08 -13.93 -26.17
C GLU A 148 3.56 -14.40 -24.80
N GLY A 149 2.84 -15.38 -24.27
CA GLY A 149 3.21 -16.10 -23.06
C GLY A 149 2.97 -15.35 -21.75
N THR A 150 2.47 -16.09 -20.77
CA THR A 150 2.28 -15.62 -19.40
C THR A 150 3.27 -16.35 -18.49
N ASP A 151 4.25 -15.60 -17.98
CA ASP A 151 5.26 -16.07 -17.02
C ASP A 151 5.00 -15.44 -15.65
N ILE A 152 4.13 -16.08 -14.87
CA ILE A 152 3.84 -15.65 -13.50
C ILE A 152 5.06 -15.87 -12.63
N GLY A 153 5.87 -16.90 -12.91
CA GLY A 153 7.10 -17.18 -12.17
C GLY A 153 8.07 -16.00 -12.13
N GLY A 154 8.32 -15.37 -13.28
CA GLY A 154 9.15 -14.17 -13.37
C GLY A 154 8.64 -13.03 -12.47
N CYS A 155 7.32 -12.81 -12.41
CA CYS A 155 6.74 -11.85 -11.48
C CYS A 155 7.00 -12.22 -10.00
N LEU A 156 6.86 -13.50 -9.63
CA LEU A 156 7.07 -13.93 -8.23
C LEU A 156 8.53 -13.79 -7.81
N GLU A 157 9.47 -14.06 -8.72
CA GLU A 157 10.90 -13.86 -8.47
C GLU A 157 11.25 -12.39 -8.33
N ASN A 158 10.76 -11.54 -9.23
CA ASN A 158 10.94 -10.08 -9.14
C ASN A 158 10.36 -9.55 -7.82
N ALA A 159 9.21 -10.04 -7.40
CA ALA A 159 8.61 -9.68 -6.12
C ALA A 159 9.47 -10.10 -4.93
N ALA A 160 9.93 -11.35 -4.91
CA ALA A 160 10.78 -11.88 -3.85
C ALA A 160 12.09 -11.08 -3.71
N GLU A 161 12.73 -10.71 -4.83
CA GLU A 161 13.95 -9.90 -4.80
C GLU A 161 13.68 -8.51 -4.22
N GLN A 162 12.60 -7.85 -4.63
CA GLN A 162 12.23 -6.54 -4.08
C GLN A 162 11.98 -6.59 -2.57
N PHE A 163 11.43 -7.69 -2.08
CA PHE A 163 11.04 -7.89 -0.69
C PHE A 163 12.15 -8.35 0.26
N ARG A 164 13.32 -8.78 -0.24
CA ARG A 164 14.35 -9.48 0.55
C ARG A 164 14.73 -8.79 1.86
N ASP A 165 14.91 -7.48 1.81
CA ASP A 165 15.45 -6.69 2.93
C ASP A 165 14.41 -5.73 3.55
N HIS A 166 13.14 -5.86 3.14
CA HIS A 166 12.07 -4.95 3.60
C HIS A 166 11.46 -5.41 4.92
N LYS A 167 11.43 -4.50 5.91
CA LYS A 167 10.93 -4.76 7.27
C LYS A 167 9.45 -4.40 7.48
N GLY A 168 8.86 -3.63 6.57
CA GLY A 168 7.45 -3.22 6.61
C GLY A 168 6.51 -4.28 6.01
N ASP A 169 5.26 -3.88 5.76
CA ASP A 169 4.31 -4.73 5.07
C ASP A 169 4.72 -4.92 3.61
N ARG A 170 4.60 -6.14 3.12
CA ARG A 170 4.95 -6.52 1.74
C ARG A 170 3.70 -6.97 1.03
N ARG A 171 3.46 -6.42 -0.16
CA ARG A 171 2.27 -6.73 -0.95
C ARG A 171 2.61 -6.97 -2.41
N LEU A 172 2.08 -8.06 -2.95
CA LEU A 172 2.18 -8.42 -4.35
C LEU A 172 0.81 -8.29 -5.00
N VAL A 173 0.68 -7.42 -5.99
CA VAL A 173 -0.52 -7.27 -6.81
C VAL A 173 -0.26 -7.89 -8.19
N ILE A 174 -1.11 -8.80 -8.63
CA ILE A 174 -0.98 -9.49 -9.93
C ILE A 174 -2.25 -9.21 -10.74
N ALA A 175 -2.14 -8.49 -11.85
CA ALA A 175 -3.20 -8.37 -12.84
C ALA A 175 -2.99 -9.40 -13.93
N SER A 176 -3.69 -10.55 -13.85
CA SER A 176 -3.55 -11.66 -14.79
C SER A 176 -4.79 -12.54 -14.75
N ASP A 177 -4.99 -13.33 -15.81
CA ASP A 177 -5.96 -14.42 -15.87
C ASP A 177 -5.44 -15.72 -15.24
N LEU A 178 -4.20 -15.69 -14.75
CA LEU A 178 -3.48 -16.78 -14.13
C LEU A 178 -3.23 -17.99 -15.06
N ARG A 179 -3.39 -17.83 -16.38
CA ARG A 179 -3.18 -18.88 -17.38
C ARG A 179 -1.74 -18.85 -17.85
N VAL A 180 -0.94 -19.74 -17.29
CA VAL A 180 0.48 -19.80 -17.64
C VAL A 180 0.73 -20.39 -19.02
N HIS A 181 1.76 -19.87 -19.68
CA HIS A 181 2.31 -20.46 -20.89
C HIS A 181 3.60 -21.22 -20.54
N GLY A 182 3.73 -22.44 -21.05
CA GLY A 182 4.92 -23.26 -20.84
C GLY A 182 5.19 -23.65 -19.38
N VAL A 183 6.41 -24.10 -19.12
CA VAL A 183 6.87 -24.50 -17.78
C VAL A 183 7.25 -23.25 -16.98
N GLN A 184 6.70 -23.13 -15.77
CA GLN A 184 6.95 -22.00 -14.88
C GLN A 184 8.06 -22.33 -13.89
N GLN A 185 9.08 -21.47 -13.82
CA GLN A 185 10.14 -21.57 -12.82
C GLN A 185 9.70 -20.86 -11.54
N LEU A 186 9.36 -21.64 -10.51
CA LEU A 186 8.93 -21.08 -9.21
C LEU A 186 9.87 -21.41 -8.05
N ALA A 187 10.91 -22.22 -8.28
CA ALA A 187 11.67 -22.83 -7.20
C ALA A 187 12.39 -21.79 -6.30
N ALA A 188 12.74 -20.63 -6.86
CA ALA A 188 13.45 -19.58 -6.15
C ALA A 188 12.53 -18.61 -5.39
N ALA A 189 11.27 -18.45 -5.81
CA ALA A 189 10.37 -17.46 -5.23
C ALA A 189 10.01 -17.80 -3.77
N ARG A 190 10.02 -16.79 -2.89
CA ARG A 190 9.58 -16.90 -1.49
C ARG A 190 8.73 -15.68 -1.15
N LEU A 191 7.51 -15.94 -0.69
CA LEU A 191 6.49 -14.94 -0.38
C LEU A 191 6.15 -14.89 1.12
N ASN A 192 7.07 -15.37 1.98
CA ASN A 192 6.90 -15.43 3.43
C ASN A 192 6.39 -14.11 4.01
N GLY A 193 5.14 -14.08 4.49
CA GLY A 193 4.54 -12.89 5.12
C GLY A 193 3.98 -11.85 4.13
N VAL A 194 3.97 -12.14 2.82
CA VAL A 194 3.46 -11.24 1.77
C VAL A 194 1.95 -11.38 1.64
N THR A 195 1.23 -10.27 1.51
CA THR A 195 -0.16 -10.28 1.06
C THR A 195 -0.20 -10.28 -0.47
N VAL A 196 -0.91 -11.25 -1.06
CA VAL A 196 -1.05 -11.38 -2.51
C VAL A 196 -2.46 -10.97 -2.92
N ASP A 197 -2.59 -10.03 -3.83
CA ASP A 197 -3.85 -9.60 -4.41
C ASP A 197 -3.84 -9.86 -5.91
N VAL A 198 -4.75 -10.69 -6.40
CA VAL A 198 -4.93 -10.95 -7.82
C VAL A 198 -6.11 -10.12 -8.32
N ILE A 199 -5.89 -9.30 -9.35
CA ILE A 199 -6.94 -8.63 -10.11
C ILE A 199 -7.26 -9.51 -11.32
N GLU A 200 -8.26 -10.36 -11.15
CA GLU A 200 -8.67 -11.36 -12.14
C GLU A 200 -9.90 -10.88 -12.92
N PHE A 201 -9.95 -11.20 -14.21
CA PHE A 201 -11.08 -10.83 -15.06
C PHE A 201 -12.23 -11.85 -15.08
N ALA A 202 -13.31 -11.49 -15.78
CA ALA A 202 -14.47 -12.33 -16.03
C ALA A 202 -14.14 -13.59 -16.85
N CYS A 203 -13.94 -14.70 -16.16
CA CYS A 203 -13.84 -15.99 -16.79
C CYS A 203 -15.20 -16.48 -17.35
N THR A 204 -15.19 -16.97 -18.59
CA THR A 204 -16.39 -17.51 -19.26
C THR A 204 -16.87 -18.84 -18.71
N GLN A 205 -15.99 -19.63 -18.08
CA GLN A 205 -16.30 -20.95 -17.52
C GLN A 205 -16.03 -20.98 -16.01
N ALA A 206 -17.08 -20.79 -15.21
CA ALA A 206 -16.97 -20.71 -13.75
C ALA A 206 -16.17 -21.87 -13.12
N ARG A 207 -16.44 -23.12 -13.52
CA ARG A 207 -15.74 -24.30 -12.98
C ARG A 207 -14.23 -24.27 -13.25
N THR A 208 -13.83 -23.95 -14.48
CA THR A 208 -12.43 -23.88 -14.89
C THR A 208 -11.70 -22.81 -14.10
N CYS A 209 -12.34 -21.65 -13.88
CA CYS A 209 -11.70 -20.56 -13.16
C CYS A 209 -11.69 -20.74 -11.66
N ASP A 210 -12.72 -21.35 -11.07
CA ASP A 210 -12.64 -21.75 -9.66
C ASP A 210 -11.53 -22.79 -9.43
N ALA A 211 -11.30 -23.70 -10.38
CA ALA A 211 -10.17 -24.61 -10.33
C ALA A 211 -8.83 -23.88 -10.44
N LEU A 212 -8.72 -22.90 -11.34
CA LEU A 212 -7.52 -22.10 -11.54
C LEU A 212 -7.19 -21.25 -10.30
N ARG A 213 -8.19 -20.54 -9.76
CA ARG A 213 -8.11 -19.80 -8.49
C ARG A 213 -7.59 -20.68 -7.37
N ARG A 214 -8.25 -21.82 -7.10
CA ARG A 214 -7.82 -22.75 -6.04
C ARG A 214 -6.40 -23.25 -6.25
N THR A 215 -6.01 -23.50 -7.50
CA THR A 215 -4.66 -23.97 -7.83
C THR A 215 -3.62 -22.90 -7.49
N TRP A 216 -3.85 -21.65 -7.88
CA TRP A 216 -2.94 -20.55 -7.61
C TRP A 216 -2.92 -20.12 -6.15
N THR A 217 -4.07 -20.06 -5.47
CA THR A 217 -4.12 -19.81 -4.03
C THR A 217 -3.25 -20.81 -3.27
N LYS A 218 -3.44 -22.11 -3.51
CA LYS A 218 -2.59 -23.15 -2.91
C LYS A 218 -1.11 -22.97 -3.24
N ARG A 219 -0.79 -22.47 -4.44
CA ARG A 219 0.58 -22.24 -4.87
C ARG A 219 1.20 -21.05 -4.14
N PHE A 220 0.48 -19.94 -3.99
CA PHE A 220 0.93 -18.79 -3.19
C PHE A 220 1.09 -19.15 -1.72
N ASP A 221 0.16 -19.91 -1.15
CA ASP A 221 0.24 -20.43 0.22
C ASP A 221 1.50 -21.28 0.40
N ALA A 222 1.78 -22.19 -0.54
CA ALA A 222 2.99 -23.02 -0.52
C ALA A 222 4.29 -22.20 -0.66
N LEU A 223 4.24 -21.00 -1.22
CA LEU A 223 5.37 -20.06 -1.29
C LEU A 223 5.50 -19.19 -0.03
N GLY A 224 4.58 -19.33 0.94
CA GLY A 224 4.59 -18.62 2.22
C GLY A 224 3.77 -17.33 2.27
N ALA A 225 2.88 -17.10 1.29
CA ALA A 225 1.98 -15.94 1.33
C ALA A 225 1.18 -15.92 2.64
N ARG A 226 1.05 -14.73 3.24
CA ARG A 226 0.25 -14.51 4.46
C ARG A 226 -1.25 -14.57 4.17
N SER A 227 -1.65 -14.02 3.03
CA SER A 227 -3.03 -14.02 2.56
C SER A 227 -3.06 -13.89 1.04
N VAL A 228 -4.11 -14.43 0.44
CA VAL A 228 -4.37 -14.36 -1.01
C VAL A 228 -5.79 -13.86 -1.22
N ASN A 229 -5.92 -12.70 -1.86
CA ASN A 229 -7.21 -12.13 -2.25
C ASN A 229 -7.32 -12.18 -3.77
N ILE A 230 -8.51 -12.51 -4.28
CA ILE A 230 -8.79 -12.47 -5.71
C ILE A 230 -9.99 -11.55 -5.90
N THR A 231 -9.79 -10.48 -6.66
CA THR A 231 -10.77 -9.40 -6.84
C THR A 231 -11.01 -9.16 -8.32
N ARG A 232 -12.14 -8.52 -8.64
CA ARG A 232 -12.43 -8.05 -10.00
C ARG A 232 -11.84 -6.65 -10.20
N PRO A 233 -11.53 -6.26 -11.44
CA PRO A 233 -11.22 -4.87 -11.75
C PRO A 233 -12.32 -3.92 -11.25
N GLY A 234 -11.92 -2.72 -10.84
CA GLY A 234 -12.79 -1.67 -10.32
C GLY A 234 -13.01 -1.69 -8.80
N VAL A 235 -12.46 -2.66 -8.08
CA VAL A 235 -12.58 -2.76 -6.60
C VAL A 235 -11.27 -2.32 -5.92
N SER A 236 -10.89 -1.05 -6.10
CA SER A 236 -9.60 -0.52 -5.60
C SER A 236 -9.45 -0.57 -4.07
N ALA A 237 -10.54 -0.35 -3.33
CA ALA A 237 -10.54 -0.37 -1.87
C ALA A 237 -10.10 -1.72 -1.26
N ALA A 238 -10.23 -2.82 -2.02
CA ALA A 238 -9.81 -4.14 -1.56
C ALA A 238 -8.28 -4.33 -1.62
N LEU A 239 -7.56 -3.55 -2.43
CA LEU A 239 -6.13 -3.77 -2.70
C LEU A 239 -5.20 -3.32 -1.59
N PHE A 240 -5.52 -2.27 -0.83
CA PHE A 240 -4.65 -1.80 0.26
C PHE A 240 -5.36 -1.77 1.62
N GLY A 241 -6.57 -2.34 1.67
CA GLY A 241 -7.50 -2.20 2.77
C GLY A 241 -8.18 -0.84 2.72
N SER A 242 -9.47 -0.80 3.04
CA SER A 242 -10.08 0.44 3.51
C SER A 242 -9.43 0.78 4.84
N GLU A 243 -8.98 2.03 5.04
CA GLU A 243 -8.95 2.57 6.41
C GLU A 243 -10.31 2.20 6.99
N ALA A 244 -10.36 1.37 8.04
CA ALA A 244 -11.56 1.33 8.84
C ALA A 244 -11.71 2.78 9.29
N GLU A 245 -12.61 3.53 8.66
CA GLU A 245 -12.94 4.87 9.10
C GLU A 245 -13.40 4.68 10.54
N ASP A 246 -12.53 5.06 11.49
CA ASP A 246 -12.87 5.11 12.89
C ASP A 246 -14.10 6.03 12.98
N LYS A 247 -15.27 5.39 13.08
CA LYS A 247 -16.56 6.03 13.31
C LYS A 247 -16.73 6.35 14.77
#